data_AF-A0A8C2FEX9-F1
#
_entry.id   AF-A0A8C2FEX9-F1
#
_cell.length_a   1.000
_cell.length_b   1.000
_cell.length_c   1.000
_cell.angle_alpha   90.00
_cell.angle_beta   90.00
_cell.angle_gamma   90.00
#
_symmetry.space_group_name_H-M   'P 1'
#
loop_
_entity.id
_entity.type
_entity.pdbx_description
1 polymer ?
#
loop_
_entity_poly.entity_id
_entity_poly.type
_entity_poly.pdbx_seq_one_letter_code
_entity_poly.pdbx_strand_id
1 'polypeptide(L)'
;MISLFGLCPLGEIFHVSSLEGFTYYEAVDHCRKMGSTLASTGELYAAWNQGFHKCSPGWLSDRSVRYPVRNPGFDCGENETGVHTIYAQPNQTGFPNPYSRYDAYCIKGIEPFKNLCIEPLYL
;
A
#
# COMPACT_ATOMS: atom_id res chain seq x y z
N MET A 1 5.67 -25.38 -21.21
CA MET A 1 5.42 -23.92 -21.33
C MET A 1 5.74 -23.32 -19.97
N ILE A 2 7.01 -23.03 -19.71
CA ILE A 2 7.42 -22.43 -18.43
C ILE A 2 7.07 -20.96 -18.57
N SER A 3 6.04 -20.51 -17.86
CA SER A 3 5.59 -19.11 -17.92
C SER A 3 6.62 -18.25 -17.20
N LEU A 4 7.54 -17.65 -17.94
CA LEU A 4 8.54 -16.68 -17.48
C LEU A 4 7.90 -15.28 -17.31
N PHE A 5 6.75 -15.20 -16.65
CA PHE A 5 6.34 -13.92 -16.06
C PHE A 5 7.19 -13.72 -14.81
N GLY A 6 8.18 -12.84 -14.92
CA GLY A 6 9.15 -12.52 -13.88
C GLY A 6 8.49 -12.24 -12.54
N LEU A 7 8.61 -13.20 -11.63
CA LEU A 7 8.25 -13.04 -10.23
C LEU A 7 9.49 -12.52 -9.49
N CYS A 8 9.68 -11.20 -9.51
CA CYS A 8 10.31 -10.54 -8.38
C CYS A 8 9.18 -10.08 -7.46
N PRO A 9 8.74 -10.88 -6.47
CA PRO A 9 7.93 -10.33 -5.40
C PRO A 9 8.84 -9.39 -4.59
N LEU A 10 8.84 -8.10 -4.95
CA LEU A 10 9.61 -7.04 -4.28
C LEU A 10 9.27 -6.94 -2.79
N GLY A 11 8.13 -7.48 -2.38
CA GLY A 11 7.72 -7.70 -1.02
C GLY A 11 6.27 -8.13 -0.95
N GLU A 12 5.81 -8.49 0.25
CA GLU A 12 4.41 -8.75 0.53
C GLU A 12 3.80 -7.54 1.24
N ILE A 13 2.70 -7.01 0.69
CA ILE A 13 1.92 -5.98 1.36
C ILE A 13 0.95 -6.61 2.34
N PHE A 14 0.94 -6.05 3.53
CA PHE A 14 -0.02 -6.37 4.56
C PHE A 14 -0.59 -5.10 5.19
N HIS A 15 -1.80 -5.22 5.70
CA HIS A 15 -2.53 -4.13 6.32
C HIS A 15 -2.40 -4.20 7.84
N VAL A 16 -2.16 -3.06 8.48
CA VAL A 16 -2.18 -2.94 9.94
C VAL A 16 -3.14 -1.84 10.37
N SER A 17 -3.88 -2.11 11.44
CA SER A 17 -4.86 -1.19 12.02
C SER A 17 -4.69 -1.07 13.52
N SER A 18 -5.27 -0.01 14.08
CA SER A 18 -5.45 0.17 15.52
C SER A 18 -6.79 0.83 15.82
N LEU A 19 -7.25 0.78 17.08
CA LEU A 19 -8.55 1.31 17.47
C LEU A 19 -8.71 2.80 17.15
N GLU A 20 -7.63 3.58 17.33
CA GLU A 20 -7.63 5.02 17.05
C GLU A 20 -7.04 5.35 15.66
N GLY A 21 -6.59 4.35 14.88
CA GLY A 21 -5.72 4.56 13.72
C GLY A 21 -4.32 5.05 14.13
N PHE A 22 -3.46 5.32 13.14
CA PHE A 22 -2.11 5.85 13.30
C PHE A 22 -1.99 7.22 12.61
N THR A 23 -1.21 8.12 13.20
CA THR A 23 -0.62 9.24 12.43
C THR A 23 0.40 8.70 11.42
N TYR A 24 0.80 9.51 10.43
CA TYR A 24 1.82 9.10 9.46
C TYR A 24 3.12 8.64 10.15
N TYR A 25 3.57 9.38 11.16
CA TYR A 25 4.81 9.07 11.87
C TYR A 25 4.71 7.79 12.71
N GLU A 26 3.56 7.57 13.37
CA GLU A 26 3.28 6.32 14.09
C GLU A 26 3.23 5.14 13.12
N ALA A 27 2.61 5.30 11.95
CA ALA A 27 2.54 4.26 10.92
C ALA A 27 3.94 3.86 10.41
N VAL A 28 4.82 4.85 10.17
CA VAL A 28 6.22 4.61 9.80
C VAL A 28 6.94 3.79 10.86
N ASP A 29 6.84 4.19 12.13
CA ASP A 29 7.49 3.51 13.25
C ASP A 29 6.92 2.09 13.46
N HIS A 30 5.60 1.94 13.32
CA HIS A 30 4.92 0.65 13.46
C HIS A 30 5.39 -0.35 12.39
N CYS A 31 5.42 0.04 11.11
CA CYS A 31 5.97 -0.84 10.06
C CYS A 31 7.43 -1.22 10.34
N ARG A 32 8.27 -0.26 10.77
CA ARG A 32 9.68 -0.52 11.10
C ARG A 32 9.85 -1.53 12.23
N LYS A 33 9.04 -1.43 13.29
CA LYS A 33 9.04 -2.38 14.42
C LYS A 33 8.71 -3.81 13.99
N MET A 34 7.96 -3.99 12.92
CA MET A 34 7.65 -5.30 12.33
C MET A 34 8.69 -5.79 11.31
N GLY A 35 9.82 -5.07 11.15
CA GLY A 35 10.82 -5.40 10.14
C GLY A 35 10.33 -5.13 8.71
N SER A 36 9.51 -4.10 8.54
CA SER A 36 8.90 -3.70 7.27
C SER A 36 8.98 -2.18 7.09
N THR A 37 8.56 -1.68 5.93
CA THR A 37 8.44 -0.23 5.67
C THR A 37 7.03 0.09 5.18
N LEU A 38 6.61 1.35 5.22
CA LEU A 38 5.38 1.73 4.52
C LEU A 38 5.49 1.37 3.04
N ALA A 39 4.42 0.80 2.50
CA ALA A 39 4.33 0.51 1.08
C ALA A 39 4.29 1.80 0.26
N SER A 40 4.86 1.76 -0.93
CA SER A 40 4.65 2.76 -1.96
C SER A 40 3.32 2.56 -2.67
N THR A 41 2.89 3.60 -3.40
CA THR A 41 1.74 3.57 -4.29
C THR A 41 1.81 2.45 -5.31
N GLY A 42 2.99 2.29 -5.94
CA GLY A 42 3.20 1.29 -6.99
C GLY A 42 3.08 -0.11 -6.44
N GLU A 43 3.65 -0.37 -5.26
CA GLU A 43 3.54 -1.66 -4.59
C GLU A 43 2.09 -1.97 -4.18
N LEU A 44 1.35 -1.00 -3.63
CA LEU A 44 -0.07 -1.18 -3.30
C LEU A 44 -0.91 -1.49 -4.55
N TYR A 45 -0.64 -0.80 -5.65
CA TYR A 45 -1.31 -1.04 -6.92
C TYR A 45 -0.96 -2.44 -7.49
N ALA A 46 0.31 -2.85 -7.42
CA ALA A 46 0.73 -4.18 -7.84
C ALA A 46 0.06 -5.28 -7.00
N ALA A 47 -0.02 -5.11 -5.67
CA ALA A 47 -0.71 -6.03 -4.78
C ALA A 47 -2.21 -6.08 -5.10
N TRP A 48 -2.85 -4.92 -5.30
CA TRP A 48 -4.25 -4.84 -5.71
C TRP A 48 -4.51 -5.58 -7.01
N ASN A 49 -3.64 -5.41 -8.02
CA ASN A 49 -3.72 -6.11 -9.31
C ASN A 49 -3.54 -7.63 -9.19
N GLN A 50 -2.92 -8.11 -8.10
CA GLN A 50 -2.74 -9.54 -7.80
C GLN A 50 -3.84 -10.14 -6.93
N GLY A 51 -4.76 -9.35 -6.37
CA GLY A 51 -5.84 -9.89 -5.52
C GLY A 51 -6.10 -9.10 -4.26
N PHE A 52 -5.18 -8.22 -3.86
CA PHE A 52 -5.26 -7.56 -2.57
C PHE A 52 -6.44 -6.58 -2.53
N HIS A 53 -7.26 -6.73 -1.49
CA HIS A 53 -8.46 -5.95 -1.29
C HIS A 53 -8.58 -5.57 0.18
N LYS A 54 -8.77 -4.28 0.44
CA LYS A 54 -8.98 -3.78 1.79
C LYS A 54 -9.76 -2.47 1.76
N CYS A 55 -10.84 -2.47 2.52
CA CYS A 55 -11.84 -1.42 2.61
C CYS A 55 -11.52 -0.37 3.69
N SER A 56 -10.26 0.01 3.83
CA SER A 56 -9.80 0.79 4.98
C SER A 56 -8.70 1.75 4.54
N PRO A 57 -8.89 3.07 4.63
CA PRO A 57 -7.87 4.03 4.25
C PRO A 57 -6.62 3.85 5.11
N GLY A 58 -5.45 3.79 4.47
CA GLY A 58 -4.18 3.62 5.17
C GLY A 58 -3.03 4.43 4.58
N TRP A 59 -2.09 4.81 5.45
CA TRP A 59 -0.88 5.55 5.09
C TRP A 59 0.03 4.76 4.16
N LEU A 60 0.66 5.50 3.23
CA LEU A 60 1.71 5.03 2.32
C LEU A 60 2.98 5.87 2.46
N SER A 61 4.09 5.39 1.89
CA SER A 61 5.41 6.02 2.04
C SER A 61 5.49 7.45 1.48
N ASP A 62 4.69 7.78 0.47
CA ASP A 62 4.55 9.11 -0.13
C ASP A 62 3.69 10.09 0.68
N ARG A 63 3.27 9.70 1.91
CA ARG A 63 2.34 10.43 2.80
C ARG A 63 0.92 10.56 2.25
N SER A 64 0.59 9.84 1.17
CA SER A 64 -0.80 9.69 0.79
C SER A 64 -1.52 8.71 1.72
N VAL A 65 -2.85 8.77 1.69
CA VAL A 65 -3.72 7.77 2.29
C VAL A 65 -4.53 7.16 1.17
N ARG A 66 -4.46 5.84 1.02
CA ARG A 66 -5.13 5.12 -0.07
C ARG A 66 -5.80 3.85 0.44
N TYR A 67 -6.68 3.24 -0.35
CA TYR A 67 -7.26 1.92 -0.07
C TYR A 67 -7.60 1.15 -1.36
N PRO A 68 -7.25 -0.14 -1.47
CA PRO A 68 -7.50 -0.96 -2.65
C PRO A 68 -8.87 -1.68 -2.62
N VAL A 69 -9.72 -1.41 -3.60
CA VAL A 69 -11.03 -2.04 -3.78
C VAL A 69 -11.00 -2.94 -5.02
N ARG A 70 -11.15 -4.25 -4.83
CA ARG A 70 -11.26 -5.22 -5.93
C ARG A 70 -12.69 -5.68 -6.12
N ASN A 71 -13.37 -6.00 -5.02
CA ASN A 71 -14.78 -6.37 -5.01
C ASN A 71 -15.56 -5.19 -4.43
N PRO A 72 -16.27 -4.43 -5.27
CA PRO A 72 -17.10 -3.34 -4.79
C PRO A 72 -18.33 -3.97 -4.13
N GLY A 73 -18.29 -4.07 -2.80
CA GLY A 73 -19.41 -4.45 -1.96
C GLY A 73 -20.00 -3.24 -1.25
N PHE A 74 -21.15 -3.41 -0.60
CA PHE A 74 -21.89 -2.34 0.08
C PHE A 74 -21.08 -1.57 1.14
N ASP A 75 -19.98 -2.13 1.65
CA ASP A 75 -19.23 -1.57 2.76
C ASP A 75 -18.07 -0.64 2.36
N CYS A 76 -17.76 -0.47 1.06
CA CYS A 76 -16.55 0.25 0.59
C CYS A 76 -16.76 1.59 -0.11
N GLY A 77 -17.81 2.32 0.24
CA GLY A 77 -18.06 3.66 -0.30
C GLY A 77 -18.58 3.62 -1.74
N GLU A 78 -17.94 4.35 -2.66
CA GLU A 78 -18.42 4.64 -4.04
C GLU A 78 -18.59 3.43 -4.97
N ASN A 79 -18.46 2.19 -4.49
CA ASN A 79 -18.70 0.97 -5.25
C ASN A 79 -17.86 0.85 -6.55
N GLU A 80 -16.73 1.57 -6.60
CA GLU A 80 -15.78 1.54 -7.72
C GLU A 80 -14.56 0.68 -7.38
N THR A 81 -14.05 -0.06 -8.38
CA THR A 81 -12.82 -0.82 -8.27
C THR A 81 -11.60 0.07 -8.53
N GLY A 82 -10.50 -0.18 -7.82
CA GLY A 82 -9.27 0.58 -7.98
C GLY A 82 -8.53 0.82 -6.67
N VAL A 83 -7.45 1.58 -6.75
CA VAL A 83 -6.75 2.11 -5.57
C VAL A 83 -7.17 3.56 -5.37
N HIS A 84 -8.06 3.77 -4.41
CA HIS A 84 -8.66 5.08 -4.14
C HIS A 84 -7.77 5.92 -3.25
N THR A 85 -7.75 7.23 -3.46
CA THR A 85 -6.94 8.18 -2.67
C THR A 85 -7.85 9.09 -1.85
N ILE A 86 -7.55 9.23 -0.56
CA ILE A 86 -8.19 10.23 0.29
C ILE A 86 -7.45 11.55 0.12
N TYR A 87 -8.18 12.57 -0.32
CA TYR A 87 -7.65 13.93 -0.52
C TYR A 87 -7.99 14.83 0.66
N ALA A 88 -7.12 15.80 0.93
CA ALA A 88 -7.35 16.79 1.97
C ALA A 88 -8.36 17.87 1.57
N GLN A 89 -8.55 18.09 0.25
CA GLN A 89 -9.47 19.08 -0.27
C GLN A 89 -10.57 18.45 -1.16
N PRO A 90 -11.78 19.06 -1.23
CA PRO A 90 -12.89 18.53 -2.05
C PRO A 90 -12.62 18.50 -3.56
N ASN A 91 -11.69 19.32 -4.05
CA ASN A 91 -11.25 19.34 -5.45
C ASN A 91 -10.23 18.23 -5.78
N GLN A 92 -10.11 17.21 -4.93
CA GLN A 92 -9.19 16.08 -5.08
C GLN A 92 -7.71 16.51 -5.18
N THR A 93 -7.33 17.54 -4.42
CA THR A 93 -5.93 17.95 -4.28
C THR A 93 -5.42 17.75 -2.86
N GLY A 94 -4.10 17.64 -2.74
CA GLY A 94 -3.39 17.56 -1.46
C GLY A 94 -3.59 16.24 -0.71
N PHE A 95 -2.56 15.82 0.00
CA PHE A 95 -2.66 14.66 0.90
C PHE A 95 -3.13 15.07 2.30
N PRO A 96 -3.74 14.13 3.06
CA PRO A 96 -4.21 14.41 4.42
C PRO A 96 -3.12 14.94 5.33
N ASN A 97 -3.53 15.66 6.38
CA ASN A 97 -2.62 16.14 7.40
C ASN A 97 -1.87 14.94 8.02
N PRO A 98 -0.52 14.96 8.17
CA PRO A 98 0.24 13.85 8.76
C PRO A 98 -0.19 13.44 10.17
N TYR A 99 -0.92 14.29 10.90
CA TYR A 99 -1.48 14.02 12.23
C TYR A 99 -2.91 13.46 12.20
N SER A 100 -3.55 13.38 11.04
CA SER A 100 -4.80 12.63 10.86
C SER A 100 -4.55 11.14 11.14
N ARG A 101 -5.59 10.41 11.56
CA ARG A 101 -5.45 9.01 11.96
C ARG A 101 -6.11 8.07 10.97
N TYR A 102 -5.34 7.11 10.48
CA TYR A 102 -5.74 6.10 9.48
C TYR A 102 -5.01 4.79 9.76
N ASP A 103 -5.38 3.72 9.05
CA ASP A 103 -4.60 2.48 9.10
C ASP A 103 -3.25 2.65 8.37
N ALA A 104 -2.51 1.58 8.16
CA ALA A 104 -1.28 1.62 7.38
C ALA A 104 -1.11 0.38 6.51
N TYR A 105 -0.50 0.57 5.34
CA TYR A 105 -0.03 -0.53 4.52
C TYR A 105 1.48 -0.62 4.63
N CYS A 106 1.95 -1.75 5.14
CA CYS A 106 3.35 -2.06 5.23
C CYS A 106 3.73 -3.05 4.13
N ILE A 107 4.98 -2.99 3.68
CA ILE A 107 5.59 -3.99 2.80
C ILE A 107 6.79 -4.62 3.49
N LYS A 108 6.82 -5.95 3.50
CA LYS A 108 8.00 -6.71 3.94
C LYS A 108 8.73 -7.22 2.71
N GLY A 109 9.95 -6.75 2.51
CA GLY A 109 10.82 -7.27 1.46
C GLY A 109 11.13 -8.75 1.70
N ILE A 110 11.11 -9.55 0.64
CA ILE A 110 11.46 -10.97 0.73
C ILE A 110 12.99 -11.06 0.65
N GLU A 111 13.62 -11.17 1.81
CA GLU A 111 15.08 -11.20 1.99
C GLU A 111 15.86 -12.12 1.00
N PRO A 112 15.38 -13.31 0.56
CA PRO A 112 16.10 -14.09 -0.44
C PRO A 112 16.06 -13.53 -1.89
N PHE A 113 15.24 -12.53 -2.19
CA PHE A 113 15.08 -11.99 -3.55
C PHE A 113 15.54 -10.54 -3.74
N LYS A 114 16.02 -9.84 -2.70
CA LYS A 114 16.59 -8.48 -2.81
C LYS A 114 17.68 -8.37 -3.89
N ASN A 115 18.47 -9.44 -4.06
CA ASN A 115 19.56 -9.51 -5.05
C ASN A 115 19.14 -10.13 -6.39
N LEU A 116 17.92 -10.66 -6.51
CA LEU A 116 17.43 -11.33 -7.73
C LEU A 116 16.74 -10.36 -8.70
N CYS A 117 16.48 -9.13 -8.24
CA CYS A 117 15.85 -8.06 -9.01
C CYS A 117 16.93 -7.04 -9.38
N ILE A 118 17.95 -7.52 -10.09
CA ILE A 118 18.85 -6.62 -10.82
C ILE A 118 17.96 -5.93 -11.85
N GLU A 119 17.92 -4.59 -11.85
CA GLU A 119 17.31 -3.79 -12.93
C GLU A 119 17.80 -4.33 -14.29
N PRO A 120 17.03 -4.19 -15.39
CA PRO A 120 17.60 -4.44 -16.70
C PRO A 120 18.80 -3.50 -16.85
N LEU A 121 20.01 -4.07 -16.78
CA LEU A 121 21.22 -3.40 -17.22
C LEU A 121 20.94 -3.03 -18.68
N TYR A 122 20.81 -1.73 -18.96
CA TYR A 122 20.71 -1.23 -20.32
C TYR A 122 21.82 -1.88 -21.16
N LEU A 123 21.43 -2.69 -22.15
CA LEU A 123 22.23 -3.09 -23.30
C LEU A 123 21.41 -2.82 -24.56
#